data_AF-A0A2V8U9B5-F1
#
_entry.id   AF-A0A2V8U9B5-F1
#
_cell.length_a   1.000
_cell.length_b   1.000
_cell.length_c   1.000
_cell.angle_alpha   90.00
_cell.angle_beta   90.00
_cell.angle_gamma   90.00
#
_symmetry.space_group_name_H-M   'P 1'
#
loop_
_entity.id
_entity.type
_entity.pdbx_description
1 polymer ?
#
loop_
_entity_poly.entity_id
_entity_poly.type
_entity_poly.pdbx_seq_one_letter_code
_entity_poly.pdbx_strand_id
1 'polypeptide(L)'
;QNGMKLLREYLVRERESQTLMDRVVLLWASAKVPELLTRAQQKSIVDEALSKQQQDGGFSLSSFVGAWKRSDHTPLETKSDGYATGVVTLALQEAGVSRDQPQIRRGLAWLILNQEKADGRWLAYSLNKQRDLSSDIGRFMSDAATAYAVLALQRAH
;
A
#
# COMPACT_ATOMS: atom_id res chain seq x y z
N GLN A 1 -2.55 25.43 15.84
CA GLN A 1 -1.79 24.27 16.32
C GLN A 1 -2.65 23.15 16.93
N ASN A 2 -3.89 23.41 17.41
CA ASN A 2 -4.77 22.36 17.97
C ASN A 2 -5.15 21.21 17.01
N GLY A 3 -5.33 21.49 15.71
CA GLY A 3 -5.72 20.46 14.74
C GLY A 3 -4.70 19.32 14.60
N MET A 4 -3.39 19.62 14.67
CA MET A 4 -2.35 18.59 14.56
C MET A 4 -2.31 17.68 15.79
N LYS A 5 -2.58 18.23 16.99
CA LYS A 5 -2.71 17.44 18.21
C LYS A 5 -3.89 16.46 18.10
N LEU A 6 -5.06 16.96 17.71
CA LEU A 6 -6.26 16.14 17.53
C LEU A 6 -6.07 15.04 16.47
N LEU A 7 -5.38 15.35 15.36
CA LEU A 7 -5.06 14.36 14.33
C LEU A 7 -4.16 13.24 14.86
N ARG A 8 -3.09 13.58 15.58
CA ARG A 8 -2.21 12.57 16.19
C ARG A 8 -2.97 11.69 17.17
N GLU A 9 -3.76 12.29 18.05
CA GLU A 9 -4.57 11.57 19.04
C GLU A 9 -5.56 10.61 18.38
N TYR A 10 -6.22 11.04 17.30
CA TYR A 10 -7.13 10.19 16.52
C TYR A 10 -6.38 9.01 15.89
N LEU A 11 -5.30 9.28 15.14
CA LEU A 11 -4.56 8.23 14.43
C LEU A 11 -3.93 7.20 15.39
N VAL A 12 -3.45 7.63 16.55
CA VAL A 12 -2.90 6.72 17.57
C VAL A 12 -4.00 5.91 18.24
N ARG A 13 -5.13 6.52 18.58
CA ARG A 13 -6.25 5.84 19.25
C ARG A 13 -6.87 4.76 18.37
N GLU A 14 -7.12 5.07 17.10
CA GLU A 14 -7.82 4.15 16.20
C GLU A 14 -6.90 3.06 15.62
N ARG A 15 -5.56 3.20 15.69
CA ARG A 15 -4.59 2.33 15.00
C ARG A 15 -4.90 0.83 15.06
N GLU A 16 -5.16 0.31 16.25
CA GLU A 16 -5.33 -1.14 16.46
C GLU A 16 -6.62 -1.70 15.84
N SER A 17 -7.62 -0.86 15.57
CA SER A 17 -8.87 -1.26 14.91
C SER A 17 -8.78 -1.23 13.38
N GLN A 18 -7.70 -0.64 12.83
CA GLN A 18 -7.56 -0.43 11.39
C GLN A 18 -6.95 -1.63 10.67
N THR A 19 -7.23 -1.71 9.36
CA THR A 19 -6.62 -2.74 8.51
C THR A 19 -5.10 -2.58 8.43
N LEU A 20 -4.38 -3.60 7.97
CA LEU A 20 -2.94 -3.47 7.77
C LEU A 20 -2.62 -2.41 6.70
N MET A 21 -3.44 -2.27 5.66
CA MET A 21 -3.23 -1.24 4.63
C MET A 21 -3.30 0.18 5.23
N ASP A 22 -4.29 0.44 6.08
CA ASP A 22 -4.43 1.73 6.75
C ASP A 22 -3.26 1.98 7.71
N ARG A 23 -2.79 0.93 8.42
CA ARG A 23 -1.59 1.00 9.25
C ARG A 23 -0.32 1.27 8.43
N VAL A 24 -0.23 0.77 7.19
CA VAL A 24 0.86 1.11 6.25
C VAL A 24 0.80 2.59 5.83
N VAL A 25 -0.40 3.14 5.58
CA VAL A 25 -0.56 4.58 5.32
C VAL A 25 -0.19 5.40 6.56
N LEU A 26 -0.55 4.94 7.76
CA LEU A 26 -0.14 5.56 9.03
C LEU A 26 1.39 5.53 9.22
N LEU A 27 2.05 4.43 8.85
CA LEU A 27 3.50 4.33 8.83
C LEU A 27 4.11 5.41 7.92
N TRP A 28 3.58 5.57 6.70
CA TRP A 28 4.02 6.63 5.79
C TRP A 28 3.82 8.02 6.40
N ALA A 29 2.66 8.29 6.99
CA ALA A 29 2.39 9.56 7.68
C ALA A 29 3.40 9.83 8.82
N SER A 30 3.82 8.78 9.54
CA SER A 30 4.78 8.90 10.65
C SER A 30 6.18 9.32 10.19
N ALA A 31 6.53 9.15 8.91
CA ALA A 31 7.76 9.67 8.33
C ALA A 31 7.72 11.20 8.13
N LYS A 32 6.53 11.81 8.10
CA LYS A 32 6.34 13.25 7.90
C LYS A 32 5.90 13.98 9.17
N VAL A 33 5.28 13.27 10.11
CA VAL A 33 4.75 13.82 11.36
C VAL A 33 5.57 13.26 12.53
N PRO A 34 6.49 14.06 13.10
CA PRO A 34 7.26 13.63 14.26
C PRO A 34 6.37 13.14 15.39
N GLU A 35 6.86 12.11 16.08
CA GLU A 35 6.24 11.50 17.28
C GLU A 35 4.85 10.85 17.03
N LEU A 36 4.43 10.68 15.77
CA LEU A 36 3.15 10.01 15.47
C LEU A 36 3.16 8.52 15.83
N LEU A 37 4.30 7.85 15.63
CA LEU A 37 4.51 6.45 16.01
C LEU A 37 5.85 6.29 16.73
N THR A 38 5.90 5.38 17.70
CA THR A 38 7.17 4.95 18.30
C THR A 38 7.95 4.07 17.33
N ARG A 39 9.27 3.93 17.54
CA ARG A 39 10.10 3.02 16.74
C ARG A 39 9.62 1.57 16.77
N ALA A 40 9.12 1.11 17.91
CA ALA A 40 8.56 -0.24 18.06
C ALA A 40 7.28 -0.41 17.23
N GLN A 41 6.39 0.59 17.22
CA GLN A 41 5.18 0.57 16.40
C GLN A 41 5.50 0.62 14.90
N GLN A 42 6.44 1.48 14.48
CA GLN A 42 6.92 1.51 13.10
C GLN A 42 7.46 0.14 12.67
N LYS A 43 8.34 -0.45 13.49
CA LYS A 43 8.93 -1.77 13.22
C LYS A 43 7.87 -2.87 13.11
N SER A 44 6.87 -2.88 13.99
CA SER A 44 5.78 -3.86 13.95
C SER A 44 5.02 -3.81 12.62
N ILE A 45 4.66 -2.60 12.16
CA ILE A 45 3.95 -2.40 10.88
C ILE A 45 4.84 -2.81 9.70
N VAL A 46 6.14 -2.44 9.73
CA VAL A 46 7.11 -2.85 8.70
C VAL A 46 7.20 -4.37 8.60
N ASP A 47 7.40 -5.06 9.72
CA ASP A 47 7.57 -6.50 9.74
C ASP A 47 6.28 -7.22 9.27
N GLU A 48 5.10 -6.75 9.72
CA GLU A 48 3.81 -7.30 9.30
C GLU A 48 3.56 -7.07 7.81
N ALA A 49 3.82 -5.87 7.28
CA ALA A 49 3.66 -5.58 5.86
C ALA A 49 4.61 -6.42 4.99
N LEU A 50 5.88 -6.53 5.36
CA LEU A 50 6.87 -7.36 4.67
C LEU A 50 6.49 -8.84 4.66
N SER A 51 5.83 -9.34 5.72
CA SER A 51 5.35 -10.72 5.77
C SER A 51 4.26 -11.05 4.73
N LYS A 52 3.64 -10.03 4.12
CA LYS A 52 2.61 -10.18 3.08
C LYS A 52 3.16 -10.17 1.65
N GLN A 53 4.48 -10.02 1.47
CA GLN A 53 5.06 -10.02 0.13
C GLN A 53 4.88 -11.39 -0.53
N GLN A 54 4.38 -11.40 -1.77
CA GLN A 54 4.14 -12.62 -2.51
C GLN A 54 5.41 -13.14 -3.20
N GLN A 55 5.34 -14.37 -3.73
CA GLN A 55 6.47 -15.00 -4.41
C GLN A 55 6.91 -14.22 -5.66
N ASP A 56 5.99 -13.54 -6.35
CA ASP A 56 6.30 -12.69 -7.49
C ASP A 56 7.02 -11.37 -7.10
N GLY A 57 7.11 -11.07 -5.80
CA GLY A 57 7.72 -9.86 -5.26
C GLY A 57 6.75 -8.70 -5.02
N GLY A 58 5.52 -8.80 -5.50
CA GLY A 58 4.48 -7.79 -5.29
C GLY A 58 3.71 -8.00 -3.99
N PHE A 59 2.71 -7.16 -3.80
CA PHE A 59 1.74 -7.22 -2.72
C PHE A 59 0.33 -7.20 -3.30
N SER A 60 -0.58 -7.95 -2.68
CA SER A 60 -2.01 -7.93 -3.03
C SER A 60 -2.80 -7.20 -1.96
N LEU A 61 -3.65 -6.26 -2.36
CA LEU A 61 -4.46 -5.47 -1.45
C LEU A 61 -5.37 -6.34 -0.55
N SER A 62 -5.86 -7.48 -1.07
CA SER A 62 -6.70 -8.40 -0.29
C SER A 62 -5.98 -9.02 0.89
N SER A 63 -4.65 -9.14 0.84
CA SER A 63 -3.83 -9.68 1.93
C SER A 63 -3.66 -8.70 3.11
N PHE A 64 -4.13 -7.46 2.96
CA PHE A 64 -3.97 -6.36 3.93
C PHE A 64 -5.27 -5.95 4.62
N VAL A 65 -6.43 -6.49 4.21
CA VAL A 65 -7.76 -6.05 4.69
C VAL A 65 -8.50 -7.09 5.54
N GLY A 66 -7.82 -8.15 5.95
CA GLY A 66 -8.35 -9.13 6.90
C GLY A 66 -9.61 -9.84 6.38
N ALA A 67 -10.69 -9.81 7.16
CA ALA A 67 -11.94 -10.50 6.86
C ALA A 67 -12.89 -9.73 5.92
N TRP A 68 -12.41 -8.68 5.26
CA TRP A 68 -13.21 -7.87 4.35
C TRP A 68 -13.83 -8.71 3.23
N LYS A 69 -15.08 -8.40 2.87
CA LYS A 69 -15.82 -9.05 1.78
C LYS A 69 -16.43 -8.00 0.88
N ARG A 70 -16.41 -8.25 -0.43
CA ARG A 70 -17.13 -7.41 -1.39
C ARG A 70 -18.64 -7.47 -1.13
N SER A 71 -19.33 -6.36 -1.38
CA SER A 71 -20.77 -6.26 -1.20
C SER A 71 -21.57 -7.06 -2.24
N ASP A 72 -20.96 -7.37 -3.39
CA ASP A 72 -21.54 -8.21 -4.43
C ASP A 72 -21.24 -9.71 -4.25
N HIS A 73 -20.61 -10.09 -3.14
CA HIS A 73 -20.19 -11.46 -2.82
C HIS A 73 -19.20 -12.11 -3.80
N THR A 74 -18.67 -11.36 -4.76
CA THR A 74 -17.60 -11.88 -5.62
C THR A 74 -16.30 -12.07 -4.81
N PRO A 75 -15.46 -13.06 -5.15
CA PRO A 75 -14.18 -13.25 -4.49
C PRO A 75 -13.27 -12.02 -4.65
N LEU A 76 -12.46 -11.73 -3.63
CA LEU A 76 -11.39 -10.75 -3.74
C LEU A 76 -10.31 -11.23 -4.73
N GLU A 77 -9.71 -10.30 -5.46
CA GLU A 77 -8.51 -10.61 -6.24
C GLU A 77 -7.33 -10.85 -5.28
N THR A 78 -6.59 -11.93 -5.52
CA THR A 78 -5.51 -12.41 -4.63
C THR A 78 -4.13 -12.24 -5.24
N LYS A 79 -4.06 -11.94 -6.55
CA LYS A 79 -2.81 -11.57 -7.20
C LYS A 79 -2.27 -10.25 -6.66
N SER A 80 -0.96 -10.09 -6.76
CA SER A 80 -0.31 -8.80 -6.55
C SER A 80 -0.90 -7.74 -7.49
N ASP A 81 -1.00 -6.51 -6.98
CA ASP A 81 -1.58 -5.39 -7.71
C ASP A 81 -0.76 -4.11 -7.51
N GLY A 82 -0.94 -3.16 -8.41
CA GLY A 82 -0.18 -1.91 -8.43
C GLY A 82 -0.46 -1.00 -7.25
N TYR A 83 -1.67 -1.01 -6.71
CA TYR A 83 -2.03 -0.15 -5.58
C TYR A 83 -1.30 -0.63 -4.33
N ALA A 84 -1.48 -1.90 -3.96
CA ALA A 84 -0.81 -2.45 -2.78
C ALA A 84 0.71 -2.44 -2.95
N THR A 85 1.23 -2.86 -4.11
CA THR A 85 2.69 -2.88 -4.33
C THR A 85 3.29 -1.48 -4.30
N GLY A 86 2.64 -0.49 -4.93
CA GLY A 86 3.10 0.90 -4.94
C GLY A 86 3.07 1.52 -3.54
N VAL A 87 1.93 1.45 -2.84
CA VAL A 87 1.75 2.05 -1.51
C VAL A 87 2.68 1.43 -0.48
N VAL A 88 2.75 0.10 -0.42
CA VAL A 88 3.59 -0.60 0.58
C VAL A 88 5.06 -0.30 0.33
N THR A 89 5.52 -0.40 -0.92
CA THR A 89 6.93 -0.12 -1.25
C THR A 89 7.31 1.33 -0.92
N LEU A 90 6.46 2.29 -1.31
CA LEU A 90 6.66 3.71 -0.98
C LEU A 90 6.71 3.96 0.54
N ALA A 91 5.74 3.43 1.28
CA ALA A 91 5.64 3.63 2.73
C ALA A 91 6.86 3.06 3.47
N LEU A 92 7.35 1.89 3.06
CA LEU A 92 8.55 1.28 3.64
C LEU A 92 9.81 2.11 3.34
N GLN A 93 9.98 2.59 2.10
CA GLN A 93 11.08 3.48 1.73
C GLN A 93 11.04 4.78 2.56
N GLU A 94 9.87 5.39 2.71
CA GLU A 94 9.67 6.62 3.50
C GLU A 94 9.90 6.40 5.00
N ALA A 95 9.60 5.20 5.51
CA ALA A 95 9.90 4.81 6.89
C ALA A 95 11.41 4.55 7.14
N GLY A 96 12.25 4.69 6.11
CA GLY A 96 13.71 4.51 6.22
C GLY A 96 14.17 3.06 6.10
N VAL A 97 13.32 2.16 5.59
CA VAL A 97 13.74 0.80 5.27
C VAL A 97 14.73 0.86 4.11
N SER A 98 15.91 0.23 4.28
CA SER A 98 16.98 0.29 3.29
C SER A 98 16.54 -0.25 1.94
N ARG A 99 16.89 0.47 0.86
CA ARG A 99 16.67 0.03 -0.53
C ARG A 99 17.37 -1.28 -0.86
N ASP A 100 18.43 -1.63 -0.14
CA ASP A 100 19.17 -2.88 -0.34
C ASP A 100 18.50 -4.08 0.33
N GLN A 101 17.46 -3.85 1.13
CA GLN A 101 16.67 -4.94 1.69
C GLN A 101 16.01 -5.73 0.54
N PRO A 102 16.18 -7.06 0.48
CA PRO A 102 15.71 -7.87 -0.64
C PRO A 102 14.23 -7.67 -1.00
N GLN A 103 13.38 -7.49 0.00
CA GLN A 103 11.95 -7.28 -0.18
C GLN A 103 11.64 -5.95 -0.90
N ILE A 104 12.34 -4.86 -0.58
CA ILE A 104 12.17 -3.57 -1.26
C ILE A 104 12.57 -3.70 -2.73
N ARG A 105 13.73 -4.33 -3.01
CA ARG A 105 14.18 -4.58 -4.39
C ARG A 105 13.17 -5.40 -5.19
N ARG A 106 12.56 -6.41 -4.58
CA ARG A 106 11.53 -7.24 -5.22
C ARG A 106 10.24 -6.47 -5.50
N GLY A 107 9.80 -5.61 -4.58
CA GLY A 107 8.64 -4.73 -4.80
C GLY A 107 8.87 -3.76 -5.96
N LEU A 108 10.04 -3.11 -5.99
CA LEU A 108 10.44 -2.22 -7.09
C LEU A 108 10.56 -2.97 -8.42
N ALA A 109 11.17 -4.17 -8.41
CA ALA A 109 11.26 -5.00 -9.61
C ALA A 109 9.88 -5.43 -10.12
N TRP A 110 8.95 -5.77 -9.22
CA TRP A 110 7.57 -6.07 -9.58
C TRP A 110 6.91 -4.87 -10.26
N LEU A 111 7.06 -3.65 -9.71
CA LEU A 111 6.52 -2.44 -10.34
C LEU A 111 7.09 -2.23 -11.75
N ILE A 112 8.40 -2.36 -11.93
CA ILE A 112 9.04 -2.21 -13.26
C ILE A 112 8.49 -3.24 -14.26
N LEU A 113 8.29 -4.48 -13.84
CA LEU A 113 7.88 -5.58 -14.72
C LEU A 113 6.38 -5.60 -15.03
N ASN A 114 5.54 -5.00 -14.19
CA ASN A 114 4.08 -5.10 -14.26
C ASN A 114 3.37 -3.79 -14.64
N GLN A 115 4.08 -2.87 -15.30
CA GLN A 115 3.45 -1.73 -15.98
C GLN A 115 2.75 -2.23 -17.25
N GLU A 116 1.49 -1.83 -17.46
CA GLU A 116 0.73 -2.16 -18.66
C GLU A 116 1.39 -1.53 -19.89
N LYS A 117 1.73 -2.34 -20.88
CA LYS A 117 2.44 -1.88 -22.09
C LYS A 117 1.56 -1.05 -23.02
N ALA A 118 0.24 -1.24 -22.96
CA ALA A 118 -0.70 -0.61 -23.87
C ALA A 118 -0.95 0.86 -23.52
N ASP A 119 -1.01 1.20 -22.23
CA ASP A 119 -1.42 2.51 -21.74
C ASP A 119 -0.56 3.05 -20.58
N GLY A 120 0.43 2.28 -20.10
CA GLY A 120 1.40 2.72 -19.11
C GLY A 120 0.90 2.72 -17.66
N ARG A 121 -0.30 2.23 -17.38
CA ARG A 121 -0.84 2.21 -16.01
C ARG A 121 -0.38 0.97 -15.24
N TRP A 122 -0.55 1.00 -13.92
CA TRP A 122 -0.53 -0.21 -13.11
C TRP A 122 -1.95 -0.60 -12.73
N LEU A 123 -2.31 -1.87 -12.92
CA LEU A 123 -3.64 -2.36 -12.60
C LEU A 123 -3.84 -2.49 -11.09
N ALA A 124 -5.05 -2.19 -10.63
CA ALA A 124 -5.50 -2.49 -9.29
C ALA A 124 -6.98 -2.89 -9.26
N TYR A 125 -7.36 -3.59 -8.20
CA TYR A 125 -8.66 -4.26 -8.10
C TYR A 125 -9.47 -3.69 -6.95
N SER A 126 -10.76 -3.43 -7.20
CA SER A 126 -11.67 -2.89 -6.19
C SER A 126 -11.95 -3.90 -5.08
N LEU A 127 -11.92 -3.44 -3.82
CA LEU A 127 -12.35 -4.19 -2.64
C LEU A 127 -13.86 -4.14 -2.38
N ASN A 128 -14.59 -3.27 -3.08
CA ASN A 128 -16.02 -3.05 -2.83
C ASN A 128 -16.88 -4.04 -3.62
N LYS A 129 -16.57 -4.20 -4.90
CA LYS A 129 -17.23 -5.12 -5.84
C LYS A 129 -16.31 -5.45 -7.02
N GLN A 130 -16.60 -6.51 -7.76
CA GLN A 130 -15.92 -6.76 -9.03
C GLN A 130 -16.28 -5.66 -10.03
N ARG A 131 -15.28 -5.18 -10.77
CA ARG A 131 -15.46 -4.12 -11.76
C ARG A 131 -14.76 -4.50 -13.06
N ASP A 132 -15.36 -4.08 -14.16
CA ASP A 132 -14.66 -4.00 -15.44
C ASP A 132 -13.55 -2.94 -15.33
N LEU A 133 -12.30 -3.36 -15.53
CA LEU A 133 -11.10 -2.52 -15.45
C LEU A 133 -11.02 -1.46 -16.56
N SER A 134 -11.84 -1.58 -17.60
CA SER A 134 -11.92 -0.61 -18.71
C SER A 134 -12.93 0.52 -18.45
N SER A 135 -13.89 0.31 -17.53
CA SER A 135 -14.88 1.32 -17.13
C SER A 135 -14.26 2.46 -16.33
N ASP A 136 -14.86 3.65 -16.33
CA ASP A 136 -14.37 4.83 -15.60
C ASP A 136 -14.11 4.53 -14.11
N ILE A 137 -15.04 3.83 -13.46
CA ILE A 137 -14.89 3.48 -12.04
C ILE A 137 -13.85 2.37 -11.83
N GLY A 138 -13.66 1.50 -12.82
CA GLY A 138 -12.56 0.52 -12.82
C GLY A 138 -11.19 1.18 -12.93
N ARG A 139 -11.08 2.22 -13.75
CA ARG A 139 -9.83 2.98 -13.96
C ARG A 139 -9.38 3.74 -12.72
N PHE A 140 -10.31 4.26 -11.91
CA PHE A 140 -9.99 5.00 -10.68
C PHE A 140 -8.96 4.31 -9.78
N MET A 141 -9.08 2.99 -9.58
CA MET A 141 -8.11 2.24 -8.76
C MET A 141 -6.74 2.15 -9.44
N SER A 142 -6.72 2.01 -10.77
CA SER A 142 -5.49 1.95 -11.55
C SER A 142 -4.80 3.32 -11.64
N ASP A 143 -5.55 4.41 -11.60
CA ASP A 143 -4.99 5.77 -11.54
C ASP A 143 -4.24 5.98 -10.21
N ALA A 144 -4.85 5.60 -9.09
CA ALA A 144 -4.20 5.63 -7.78
C ALA A 144 -2.98 4.69 -7.74
N ALA A 145 -3.11 3.46 -8.26
CA ALA A 145 -2.00 2.53 -8.37
C ALA A 145 -0.83 3.10 -9.17
N THR A 146 -1.12 3.74 -10.31
CA THR A 146 -0.12 4.37 -11.17
C THR A 146 0.60 5.50 -10.44
N ALA A 147 -0.14 6.36 -9.73
CA ALA A 147 0.47 7.43 -8.95
C ALA A 147 1.45 6.90 -7.90
N TYR A 148 1.04 5.90 -7.11
CA TYR A 148 1.91 5.33 -6.08
C TYR A 148 3.08 4.51 -6.64
N ALA A 149 2.88 3.79 -7.74
CA ALA A 149 3.94 3.08 -8.44
C ALA A 149 5.04 4.06 -8.89
N VAL A 150 4.65 5.18 -9.52
CA VAL A 150 5.59 6.23 -9.94
C VAL A 150 6.35 6.82 -8.74
N LEU A 151 5.66 7.14 -7.64
CA LEU A 151 6.30 7.67 -6.44
C LEU A 151 7.30 6.68 -5.82
N ALA A 152 6.97 5.39 -5.77
CA ALA A 152 7.87 4.35 -5.27
C ALA A 152 9.12 4.20 -6.16
N LEU A 153 8.92 4.21 -7.48
CA LEU A 153 10.02 4.10 -8.46
C LEU A 153 10.93 5.32 -8.46
N GLN A 154 10.38 6.54 -8.37
CA GLN A 154 11.17 7.78 -8.30
C GLN A 154 12.09 7.82 -7.09
N ARG A 155 11.64 7.27 -5.95
CA ARG A 155 12.45 7.12 -4.73
C ARG A 155 13.61 6.14 -4.88
N ALA A 156 13.61 5.31 -5.92
CA ALA A 156 14.67 4.35 -6.19
C ALA A 156 15.83 4.94 -7.00
N HIS A 157 15.64 6.11 -7.60
CA HIS A 157 16.64 6.86 -8.38
C HIS A 157 17.46 7.80 -7.52
#